data_AF-A0A2T7E3E8-F1
#
_entry.id   AF-A0A2T7E3E8-F1
#
_cell.length_a   1.000
_cell.length_b   1.000
_cell.length_c   1.000
_cell.angle_alpha   90.00
_cell.angle_beta   90.00
_cell.angle_gamma   90.00
#
_symmetry.space_group_name_H-M   'P 1'
#
loop_
_entity.id
_entity.type
_entity.pdbx_description
1 polymer ?
#
loop_
_entity_poly.entity_id
_entity_poly.type
_entity_poly.pdbx_seq_one_letter_code
_entity_poly.pdbx_strand_id
1 'polypeptide(L)'
;MPTMCQDNVFVQLICTIQYRVVKENADDAFYELQNPQQQIQAYVFDVVRAIVPRMNLDDLFEQKNDVAKAVLEELEKVMGDYGYSIEHILMVDIIPDAAVRKAMNEINAAQRLQLASVYKGEAEKILLVKKAEAEAEAKYLSGVGIAKQRQAITDGLRENILNFSHSVSGTSAKEVMDLIMVTQYFDTIKELGEGSKNTTVFIPHGPGHVRDISEQIRDGMMQASSSNV
;
A
#
# COMPACT_ATOMS: atom_id res chain seq x y z
N MET A 1 33.31 -5.75 27.51
CA MET A 1 33.75 -4.62 28.35
C MET A 1 33.03 -3.35 27.92
N PRO A 2 32.66 -2.42 28.83
CA PRO A 2 32.05 -1.14 28.47
C PRO A 2 33.12 -0.17 27.95
N THR A 3 32.94 0.36 26.75
CA THR A 3 33.78 1.41 26.15
C THR A 3 32.86 2.48 25.56
N MET A 4 33.34 3.72 25.49
CA MET A 4 32.58 4.83 24.93
C MET A 4 33.00 5.06 23.48
N CYS A 5 32.04 5.05 22.55
CA CYS A 5 32.27 5.39 21.14
C CYS A 5 32.40 6.90 20.96
N GLN A 6 32.75 7.34 19.74
CA GLN A 6 32.83 8.76 19.38
C GLN A 6 31.52 9.51 19.66
N ASP A 7 30.38 8.86 19.47
CA ASP A 7 29.04 9.39 19.72
C ASP A 7 28.66 9.46 21.22
N ASN A 8 29.63 9.29 22.12
CA ASN A 8 29.43 9.32 23.56
C ASN A 8 28.44 8.24 24.06
N VAL A 9 28.35 7.12 23.33
CA VAL A 9 27.53 5.95 23.65
C VAL A 9 28.38 4.89 24.34
N PHE A 10 27.88 4.34 25.44
CA PHE A 10 28.47 3.17 26.07
C PHE A 10 28.08 1.89 25.34
N VAL A 11 29.09 1.12 24.92
CA VAL A 11 28.94 -0.18 24.27
C VAL A 11 29.66 -1.26 25.03
N GLN A 12 29.04 -2.42 25.14
CA GLN A 12 29.66 -3.64 25.64
C GLN A 12 30.06 -4.54 24.48
N LEU A 13 31.36 -4.71 24.31
CA LEU A 13 31.92 -5.61 23.30
C LEU A 13 32.13 -7.02 23.88
N ILE A 14 31.67 -8.03 23.13
CA ILE A 14 31.88 -9.45 23.38
C ILE A 14 32.76 -10.00 22.25
N CYS A 15 33.94 -10.50 22.60
CA CYS A 15 34.87 -11.13 21.67
C CYS A 15 35.24 -12.52 22.15
N THR A 16 35.59 -13.38 21.21
CA THR A 16 36.14 -14.72 21.46
C THR A 16 37.47 -14.82 20.73
N ILE A 17 38.48 -15.31 21.45
CA ILE A 17 39.85 -15.41 20.98
C ILE A 17 40.25 -16.87 21.06
N GLN A 18 40.68 -17.42 19.93
CA GLN A 18 41.25 -18.74 19.83
C GLN A 18 42.76 -18.61 19.76
N TYR A 19 43.44 -19.22 20.73
CA TYR A 19 44.90 -19.22 20.80
C TYR A 19 45.43 -20.63 21.05
N ARG A 20 46.66 -20.88 20.61
CA ARG A 20 47.38 -22.13 20.77
C ARG A 20 48.83 -21.83 21.19
N VAL A 21 49.38 -22.66 22.07
CA VAL A 21 50.81 -22.64 22.39
C VAL A 21 51.61 -23.26 21.26
N VAL A 22 52.64 -22.58 20.78
CA VAL A 22 53.56 -23.11 19.78
C VAL A 22 54.45 -24.16 20.45
N LYS A 23 54.48 -25.38 19.90
CA LYS A 23 55.21 -26.52 20.51
C LYS A 23 56.70 -26.24 20.71
N GLU A 24 57.30 -25.44 19.84
CA GLU A 24 58.72 -25.08 19.87
C GLU A 24 59.06 -24.16 21.06
N ASN A 25 58.11 -23.33 21.50
CA ASN A 25 58.28 -22.36 22.58
C ASN A 25 57.38 -22.71 23.79
N ALA A 26 57.12 -24.01 23.99
CA ALA A 26 56.24 -24.48 25.06
C ALA A 26 56.83 -24.18 26.44
N ASP A 27 58.16 -24.18 26.55
CA ASP A 27 58.88 -23.86 27.79
C ASP A 27 58.70 -22.37 28.13
N ASP A 28 58.93 -21.48 27.15
CA ASP A 28 58.78 -20.03 27.31
C ASP A 28 57.33 -19.66 27.66
N ALA A 29 56.35 -20.26 26.96
CA ALA A 29 54.93 -20.02 27.22
C ALA A 29 54.48 -20.43 28.63
N PHE A 30 55.15 -21.43 29.24
CA PHE A 30 54.83 -21.91 30.58
C PHE A 30 55.57 -21.13 31.68
N TYR A 31 56.81 -20.71 31.44
CA TYR A 31 57.66 -20.09 32.46
C TYR A 31 57.68 -18.55 32.40
N GLU A 32 57.51 -17.93 31.24
CA GLU A 32 57.66 -16.48 31.07
C GLU A 32 56.37 -15.70 31.32
N LEU A 33 55.21 -16.29 31.01
CA LEU A 33 53.93 -15.58 31.09
C LEU A 33 53.03 -16.13 32.20
N GLN A 34 52.87 -15.35 33.27
CA GLN A 34 51.92 -15.67 34.33
C GLN A 34 50.49 -15.31 33.90
N ASN A 35 49.58 -16.29 33.94
CA ASN A 35 48.15 -16.13 33.66
C ASN A 35 47.86 -15.55 32.26
N PRO A 36 48.10 -16.32 31.18
CA PRO A 36 47.97 -15.85 29.80
C PRO A 36 46.58 -15.29 29.49
N GLN A 37 45.53 -15.87 30.06
CA GLN A 37 44.16 -15.41 29.82
C GLN A 37 43.92 -13.96 30.27
N GLN A 38 44.43 -13.58 31.44
CA GLN A 38 44.31 -12.21 31.94
C GLN A 38 45.14 -11.22 31.12
N GLN A 39 46.34 -11.64 30.68
CA GLN A 39 47.21 -10.81 29.86
C GLN A 39 46.58 -10.56 28.48
N ILE A 40 46.10 -11.61 27.80
CA ILE A 40 45.34 -11.47 26.54
C ILE A 40 44.20 -10.48 26.72
N GLN A 41 43.43 -10.61 27.80
CA GLN A 41 42.29 -9.73 28.05
C GLN A 41 42.71 -8.27 28.25
N ALA A 42 43.83 -8.01 28.92
CA ALA A 42 44.36 -6.66 29.14
C ALA A 42 44.83 -6.01 27.82
N TYR A 43 45.57 -6.74 26.99
CA TYR A 43 46.01 -6.22 25.67
C TYR A 43 44.83 -5.94 24.75
N VAL A 44 43.86 -6.84 24.68
CA VAL A 44 42.63 -6.63 23.90
C VAL A 44 41.89 -5.39 24.40
N PHE A 45 41.85 -5.17 25.72
CA PHE A 45 41.22 -3.99 26.30
C PHE A 45 41.92 -2.69 25.86
N ASP A 46 43.24 -2.66 25.85
CA ASP A 46 44.00 -1.48 25.44
C ASP A 46 43.76 -1.13 23.96
N VAL A 47 43.82 -2.13 23.08
CA VAL A 47 43.60 -1.96 21.64
C VAL A 47 42.17 -1.49 21.34
N VAL A 48 41.17 -2.14 21.95
CA VAL A 48 39.75 -1.76 21.79
C VAL A 48 39.52 -0.34 22.31
N ARG A 49 40.13 0.04 23.43
CA ARG A 49 40.03 1.39 24.00
C ARG A 49 40.72 2.45 23.13
N ALA A 50 41.73 2.10 22.35
CA ALA A 50 42.38 3.01 21.41
C ALA A 50 41.57 3.24 20.13
N ILE A 51 40.87 2.21 19.64
CA ILE A 51 40.17 2.23 18.35
C ILE A 51 38.72 2.70 18.48
N VAL A 52 37.95 2.14 19.42
CA VAL A 52 36.49 2.37 19.53
C VAL A 52 36.09 3.84 19.71
N PRO A 53 36.82 4.68 20.48
CA PRO A 53 36.46 6.09 20.62
C PRO A 53 36.64 6.93 19.34
N ARG A 54 37.33 6.40 18.31
CA ARG A 54 37.52 7.06 17.01
C ARG A 54 36.48 6.66 15.97
N MET A 55 35.55 5.77 16.33
CA MET A 55 34.51 5.26 15.45
C MET A 55 33.13 5.62 15.99
N ASN A 56 32.20 5.89 15.09
CA ASN A 56 30.78 6.03 15.44
C ASN A 56 30.17 4.66 15.75
N LEU A 57 29.01 4.65 16.40
CA LEU A 57 28.34 3.40 16.75
C LEU A 57 28.00 2.55 15.51
N ASP A 58 27.47 3.20 14.47
CA ASP A 58 27.07 2.51 13.24
C ASP A 58 28.29 1.98 12.48
N ASP A 59 29.38 2.76 12.41
CA ASP A 59 30.65 2.36 11.81
C ASP A 59 31.26 1.16 12.55
N LEU A 60 31.15 1.11 13.88
CA LEU A 60 31.62 0.00 14.70
C LEU A 60 30.84 -1.29 14.39
N PHE A 61 29.54 -1.21 14.11
CA PHE A 61 28.73 -2.35 13.68
C PHE A 61 29.07 -2.83 12.28
N GLU A 62 29.33 -1.90 11.35
CA GLU A 62 29.66 -2.21 9.96
C GLU A 62 31.08 -2.78 9.83
N GLN A 63 32.05 -2.18 10.52
CA GLN A 63 33.48 -2.49 10.45
C GLN A 63 33.97 -3.44 11.57
N LYS A 64 33.09 -4.29 12.10
CA LYS A 64 33.43 -5.25 13.19
C LYS A 64 34.63 -6.13 12.85
N ASN A 65 34.80 -6.48 11.58
CA ASN A 65 35.88 -7.34 11.10
C ASN A 65 37.22 -6.59 11.09
N ASP A 66 37.21 -5.29 10.84
CA ASP A 66 38.44 -4.49 10.79
C ASP A 66 38.97 -4.23 12.21
N VAL A 67 38.07 -4.01 13.17
CA VAL A 67 38.45 -3.98 14.59
C VAL A 67 39.01 -5.33 15.04
N ALA A 68 38.40 -6.45 14.62
CA ALA A 68 38.90 -7.78 14.95
C ALA A 68 40.31 -8.04 14.37
N LYS A 69 40.58 -7.61 13.13
CA LYS A 69 41.90 -7.69 12.51
C LYS A 69 42.93 -6.84 13.25
N ALA A 70 42.59 -5.60 13.59
CA ALA A 70 43.50 -4.71 14.32
C ALA A 70 43.88 -5.29 15.70
N VAL A 71 42.91 -5.91 16.40
CA VAL A 71 43.19 -6.62 17.66
C VAL A 71 44.07 -7.84 17.42
N LEU A 72 43.86 -8.57 16.32
CA LEU A 72 44.66 -9.76 15.98
C LEU A 72 46.12 -9.38 15.70
N GLU A 73 46.36 -8.39 14.85
CA GLU A 73 47.71 -7.95 14.49
C GLU A 73 48.51 -7.48 15.72
N GLU A 74 47.87 -6.76 16.64
CA GLU A 74 48.55 -6.25 17.82
C GLU A 74 48.77 -7.34 18.88
N LEU A 75 47.79 -8.24 19.06
CA LEU A 75 47.91 -9.35 19.99
C LEU A 75 48.92 -10.38 19.51
N GLU A 76 49.02 -10.65 18.21
CA GLU A 76 49.98 -11.60 17.62
C GLU A 76 51.43 -11.14 17.81
N LYS A 77 51.72 -9.84 17.67
CA LYS A 77 53.06 -9.29 17.93
C LYS A 77 53.50 -9.52 19.37
N VAL A 78 52.63 -9.20 20.33
CA VAL A 78 52.98 -9.25 21.75
C VAL A 78 53.00 -10.70 22.25
N MET A 79 52.01 -11.50 21.87
CA MET A 79 51.88 -12.87 22.37
C MET A 79 52.77 -13.88 21.65
N GLY A 80 53.20 -13.56 20.43
CA GLY A 80 54.20 -14.32 19.69
C GLY A 80 55.53 -14.38 20.43
N ASP A 81 55.96 -13.29 21.07
CA ASP A 81 57.19 -13.24 21.87
C ASP A 81 57.16 -14.21 23.06
N TYR A 82 55.96 -14.47 23.61
CA TYR A 82 55.74 -15.39 24.72
C TYR A 82 55.38 -16.82 24.27
N GLY A 83 55.50 -17.16 22.98
CA GLY A 83 55.22 -18.51 22.46
C GLY A 83 53.72 -18.84 22.26
N TYR A 84 52.84 -17.85 22.27
CA TYR A 84 51.41 -18.00 21.99
C TYR A 84 51.08 -17.55 20.58
N SER A 85 50.45 -18.43 19.80
CA SER A 85 49.92 -18.13 18.47
C SER A 85 48.41 -17.89 18.55
N ILE A 86 47.96 -16.76 18.01
CA ILE A 86 46.54 -16.41 17.92
C ILE A 86 46.01 -16.91 16.57
N GLU A 87 45.07 -17.87 16.58
CA GLU A 87 44.53 -18.44 15.34
C GLU A 87 43.42 -17.54 14.78
N HIS A 88 42.43 -17.20 15.61
CA HIS A 88 41.27 -16.44 15.20
C HIS A 88 40.74 -15.54 16.31
N ILE A 89 40.32 -14.33 15.94
CA ILE A 89 39.57 -13.41 16.79
C ILE A 89 38.22 -13.15 16.15
N LEU A 90 37.15 -13.42 16.90
CA LEU A 90 35.77 -13.25 16.47
C LEU A 90 35.10 -12.23 17.37
N MET A 91 34.59 -11.15 16.77
CA MET A 91 33.69 -10.23 17.47
C MET A 91 32.27 -10.82 17.42
N VAL A 92 31.79 -11.26 18.59
CA VAL A 92 30.52 -11.99 18.72
C VAL A 92 29.36 -11.01 18.71
N ASP A 93 29.43 -9.97 19.53
CA ASP A 93 28.35 -9.01 19.67
C ASP A 93 28.82 -7.64 20.19
N ILE A 94 28.07 -6.60 19.81
CA ILE A 94 28.24 -5.21 20.24
C ILE A 94 26.92 -4.78 20.86
N ILE A 95 26.91 -4.64 22.18
CA ILE A 95 25.68 -4.39 22.93
C ILE A 95 25.69 -2.94 23.42
N PRO A 96 24.97 -2.00 22.76
CA PRO A 96 24.83 -0.65 23.27
C PRO A 96 23.93 -0.63 24.52
N ASP A 97 24.04 0.44 25.28
CA ASP A 97 23.19 0.69 26.43
C ASP A 97 21.69 0.62 26.07
N ALA A 98 20.87 0.19 27.02
CA ALA A 98 19.46 -0.11 26.81
C ALA A 98 18.67 1.10 26.30
N ALA A 99 19.00 2.30 26.80
CA ALA A 99 18.37 3.54 26.36
C ALA A 99 18.66 3.84 24.88
N VAL A 100 19.92 3.72 24.46
CA VAL A 100 20.35 3.97 23.07
C VAL A 100 19.74 2.92 22.14
N ARG A 101 19.75 1.65 22.54
CA ARG A 101 19.12 0.58 21.75
C ARG A 101 17.64 0.83 21.51
N LYS A 102 16.92 1.27 22.55
CA LYS A 102 15.50 1.61 22.44
C LYS A 102 15.30 2.78 21.46
N ALA A 103 16.08 3.85 21.61
CA ALA A 103 16.01 5.00 20.71
C ALA A 103 16.33 4.64 19.25
N MET A 104 17.37 3.84 19.00
CA MET A 104 17.70 3.35 17.65
C MET A 104 16.57 2.52 17.05
N ASN A 105 15.95 1.64 17.84
CA ASN A 105 14.82 0.85 17.38
C ASN A 105 13.60 1.73 17.06
N GLU A 106 13.34 2.76 17.86
CA GLU A 106 12.27 3.73 17.62
C GLU A 106 12.53 4.56 16.34
N ILE A 107 13.77 5.04 16.13
CA ILE A 107 14.16 5.78 14.92
C ILE A 107 14.00 4.90 13.68
N ASN A 108 14.50 3.66 13.72
CA ASN A 108 14.37 2.72 12.61
C ASN A 108 12.89 2.36 12.34
N ALA A 109 12.09 2.18 13.37
CA ALA A 109 10.66 1.94 13.23
C ALA A 109 9.95 3.16 12.61
N ALA A 110 10.29 4.37 13.05
CA ALA A 110 9.74 5.62 12.53
C ALA A 110 10.12 5.85 11.06
N GLN A 111 11.38 5.61 10.68
CA GLN A 111 11.84 5.70 9.29
C GLN A 111 11.11 4.69 8.39
N ARG A 112 10.97 3.44 8.85
CA ARG A 112 10.18 2.42 8.13
C ARG A 112 8.72 2.82 7.99
N LEU A 113 8.11 3.37 9.05
CA LEU A 113 6.74 3.87 9.04
C LEU A 113 6.58 5.06 8.08
N GLN A 114 7.54 5.98 8.05
CA GLN A 114 7.53 7.13 7.16
C GLN A 114 7.59 6.67 5.70
N LEU A 115 8.51 5.78 5.37
CA LEU A 115 8.68 5.22 4.03
C LEU A 115 7.43 4.43 3.60
N ALA A 116 6.85 3.62 4.49
CA ALA A 116 5.58 2.95 4.24
C ALA A 116 4.42 3.94 4.03
N SER A 117 4.38 5.04 4.80
CA SER A 117 3.36 6.08 4.68
C SER A 117 3.47 6.84 3.36
N VAL A 118 4.68 7.12 2.89
CA VAL A 118 4.94 7.73 1.57
C VAL A 118 4.40 6.82 0.47
N TYR A 119 4.78 5.53 0.47
CA TYR A 119 4.27 4.59 -0.53
C TYR A 119 2.76 4.39 -0.46
N LYS A 120 2.18 4.39 0.73
CA LYS A 120 0.73 4.32 0.90
C LYS A 120 0.04 5.56 0.32
N GLY A 121 0.57 6.75 0.58
CA GLY A 121 0.05 8.00 0.01
C GLY A 121 0.14 8.04 -1.51
N GLU A 122 1.26 7.58 -2.07
CA GLU A 122 1.41 7.44 -3.53
C GLU A 122 0.43 6.42 -4.11
N ALA A 123 0.25 5.27 -3.46
CA ALA A 123 -0.72 4.25 -3.88
C ALA A 123 -2.15 4.80 -3.84
N GLU A 124 -2.54 5.52 -2.78
CA GLU A 124 -3.86 6.15 -2.67
C GLU A 124 -4.09 7.19 -3.77
N LYS A 125 -3.07 8.00 -4.09
CA LYS A 125 -3.13 8.95 -5.21
C LYS A 125 -3.36 8.23 -6.54
N ILE A 126 -2.61 7.17 -6.81
CA ILE A 126 -2.75 6.38 -8.05
C ILE A 126 -4.16 5.76 -8.12
N LEU A 127 -4.65 5.18 -7.03
CA LEU A 127 -5.99 4.59 -6.97
C LEU A 127 -7.08 5.62 -7.23
N LEU A 128 -6.99 6.81 -6.63
CA LEU A 128 -7.98 7.87 -6.82
C LEU A 128 -8.01 8.38 -8.27
N VAL A 129 -6.84 8.61 -8.87
CA VAL A 129 -6.73 9.04 -10.27
C VAL A 129 -7.29 7.96 -11.20
N LYS A 130 -6.89 6.70 -11.00
CA LYS A 130 -7.38 5.58 -11.82
C LYS A 130 -8.88 5.36 -11.69
N LYS A 131 -9.44 5.57 -10.50
CA LYS A 131 -10.89 5.53 -10.29
C LYS A 131 -11.60 6.65 -11.05
N ALA A 132 -11.09 7.87 -10.98
CA ALA A 132 -11.65 9.01 -11.71
C ALA A 132 -11.57 8.81 -13.24
N GLU A 133 -10.45 8.30 -13.74
CA GLU A 133 -10.28 7.91 -15.16
C GLU A 133 -11.31 6.84 -15.56
N ALA A 134 -11.45 5.79 -14.75
CA ALA A 134 -12.41 4.71 -15.00
C ALA A 134 -13.87 5.21 -15.00
N GLU A 135 -14.23 6.12 -14.08
CA GLU A 135 -15.58 6.72 -14.05
C GLU A 135 -15.86 7.61 -15.27
N ALA A 136 -14.87 8.38 -15.72
CA ALA A 136 -14.98 9.22 -16.91
C ALA A 136 -15.14 8.35 -18.17
N GLU A 137 -14.32 7.30 -18.30
CA GLU A 137 -14.37 6.38 -19.44
C GLU A 137 -15.66 5.56 -19.45
N ALA A 138 -16.14 5.11 -18.29
CA ALA A 138 -17.44 4.43 -18.18
C ALA A 138 -18.60 5.32 -18.64
N LYS A 139 -18.62 6.61 -18.25
CA LYS A 139 -19.64 7.57 -18.70
C LYS A 139 -19.56 7.80 -20.21
N TYR A 140 -18.34 7.91 -20.76
CA TYR A 140 -18.14 8.08 -22.20
C TYR A 140 -18.64 6.86 -22.99
N LEU A 141 -18.24 5.65 -22.59
CA LEU A 141 -18.68 4.39 -23.19
C LEU A 141 -20.19 4.21 -23.09
N SER A 142 -20.80 4.57 -21.96
CA SER A 142 -22.25 4.56 -21.78
C SER A 142 -22.94 5.51 -22.76
N GLY A 143 -22.46 6.74 -22.90
CA GLY A 143 -22.99 7.71 -23.86
C GLY A 143 -22.88 7.23 -25.32
N VAL A 144 -21.73 6.67 -25.69
CA VAL A 144 -21.51 6.07 -27.03
C VAL A 144 -22.45 4.87 -27.24
N GLY A 145 -22.65 4.05 -26.21
CA GLY A 145 -23.57 2.91 -26.23
C GLY A 145 -25.00 3.35 -26.51
N ILE A 146 -25.49 4.36 -25.80
CA ILE A 146 -26.85 4.92 -26.00
C ILE A 146 -26.99 5.49 -27.41
N ALA A 147 -26.00 6.23 -27.91
CA ALA A 147 -26.04 6.79 -29.26
C ALA A 147 -26.10 5.70 -30.33
N LYS A 148 -25.23 4.68 -30.24
CA LYS A 148 -25.24 3.51 -31.14
C LYS A 148 -26.54 2.73 -31.05
N GLN A 149 -27.07 2.52 -29.84
CA GLN A 149 -28.36 1.87 -29.64
C GLN A 149 -29.49 2.64 -30.34
N ARG A 150 -29.55 3.97 -30.17
CA ARG A 150 -30.55 4.82 -30.84
C ARG A 150 -30.44 4.77 -32.36
N GLN A 151 -29.22 4.76 -32.88
CA GLN A 151 -28.98 4.62 -34.31
C GLN A 151 -29.49 3.27 -34.83
N ALA A 152 -29.13 2.17 -34.17
CA ALA A 152 -29.59 0.83 -34.53
C ALA A 152 -31.13 0.70 -34.50
N ILE A 153 -31.79 1.31 -33.51
CA ILE A 153 -33.26 1.35 -33.43
C ILE A 153 -33.84 2.12 -34.62
N THR A 154 -33.29 3.29 -34.95
CA THR A 154 -33.78 4.12 -36.05
C THR A 154 -33.58 3.43 -37.41
N ASP A 155 -32.45 2.74 -37.58
CA ASP A 155 -32.15 1.99 -38.78
C ASP A 155 -33.07 0.78 -38.93
N GLY A 156 -33.33 0.02 -37.85
CA GLY A 156 -34.30 -1.08 -37.85
C GLY A 156 -35.73 -0.62 -38.11
N LEU A 157 -36.16 0.52 -37.55
CA LEU A 157 -37.47 1.10 -37.83
C LEU A 157 -37.61 1.52 -39.30
N ARG A 158 -36.56 2.11 -39.89
CA ARG A 158 -36.55 2.47 -41.32
C ARG A 158 -36.70 1.23 -42.21
N GLU A 159 -35.97 0.18 -41.91
CA GLU A 159 -36.06 -1.10 -42.64
C GLU A 159 -37.47 -1.71 -42.53
N ASN A 160 -38.05 -1.71 -41.32
CA ASN A 160 -39.41 -2.17 -41.10
C ASN A 160 -40.44 -1.38 -41.92
N ILE A 161 -40.33 -0.04 -41.96
CA ILE A 161 -41.23 0.83 -42.76
C ILE A 161 -41.14 0.49 -44.26
N LEU A 162 -39.93 0.32 -44.80
CA LEU A 162 -39.73 -0.04 -46.21
C LEU A 162 -40.33 -1.41 -46.53
N ASN A 163 -40.06 -2.42 -45.71
CA ASN A 163 -40.58 -3.77 -45.90
C ASN A 163 -42.12 -3.81 -45.86
N PHE A 164 -42.74 -3.07 -44.92
CA PHE A 164 -44.21 -3.02 -44.78
C PHE A 164 -44.88 -2.25 -45.93
N SER A 165 -44.26 -1.15 -46.38
CA SER A 165 -44.73 -0.36 -47.53
C SER A 165 -44.72 -1.16 -48.85
N HIS A 166 -43.80 -2.12 -48.99
CA HIS A 166 -43.73 -2.98 -50.19
C HIS A 166 -44.72 -4.15 -50.16
N SER A 167 -45.13 -4.62 -48.97
CA SER A 167 -45.99 -5.79 -48.81
C SER A 167 -47.48 -5.49 -48.71
N VAL A 168 -47.86 -4.24 -48.44
CA VAL A 168 -49.26 -3.78 -48.41
C VAL A 168 -49.43 -2.58 -49.36
N SER A 169 -50.07 -2.79 -50.51
CA SER A 169 -50.29 -1.75 -51.50
C SER A 169 -51.40 -0.77 -51.07
N GLY A 170 -51.04 0.49 -50.81
CA GLY A 170 -51.99 1.59 -50.58
C GLY A 170 -51.86 2.33 -49.24
N THR A 171 -50.96 1.91 -48.36
CA THR A 171 -50.77 2.53 -47.04
C THR A 171 -49.74 3.66 -47.09
N SER A 172 -50.04 4.81 -46.49
CA SER A 172 -49.11 5.93 -46.40
C SER A 172 -48.04 5.67 -45.33
N ALA A 173 -46.80 6.11 -45.56
CA ALA A 173 -45.72 6.05 -44.55
C ALA A 173 -46.13 6.69 -43.20
N LYS A 174 -47.07 7.63 -43.23
CA LYS A 174 -47.65 8.27 -42.04
C LYS A 174 -48.49 7.31 -41.18
N GLU A 175 -49.31 6.46 -41.81
CA GLU A 175 -50.18 5.51 -41.10
C GLU A 175 -49.37 4.39 -40.43
N VAL A 176 -48.25 3.98 -41.05
CA VAL A 176 -47.32 3.01 -40.46
C VAL A 176 -46.59 3.61 -39.25
N MET A 177 -46.18 4.88 -39.31
CA MET A 177 -45.62 5.58 -38.14
C MET A 177 -46.62 5.70 -36.99
N ASP A 178 -47.88 6.03 -37.28
CA ASP A 178 -48.93 6.14 -36.26
C ASP A 178 -49.16 4.79 -35.54
N LEU A 179 -49.18 3.67 -36.29
CA LEU A 179 -49.32 2.33 -35.71
C LEU A 179 -48.11 1.95 -34.83
N ILE A 180 -46.88 2.27 -35.26
CA ILE A 180 -45.65 2.03 -34.49
C ILE A 180 -45.64 2.85 -33.19
N MET A 181 -46.07 4.12 -33.24
CA MET A 181 -46.16 4.96 -32.04
C MET A 181 -47.14 4.38 -31.01
N VAL A 182 -48.30 3.87 -31.47
CA VAL A 182 -49.28 3.23 -30.60
C VAL A 182 -48.71 1.96 -29.96
N THR A 183 -47.96 1.15 -30.73
CA THR A 183 -47.31 -0.05 -30.18
C THR A 183 -46.21 0.30 -29.17
N GLN A 184 -45.33 1.27 -29.48
CA GLN A 184 -44.33 1.77 -28.52
C GLN A 184 -44.95 2.34 -27.25
N TYR A 185 -46.09 3.02 -27.36
CA TYR A 185 -46.82 3.51 -26.19
C TYR A 185 -47.28 2.35 -25.29
N PHE A 186 -47.77 1.25 -25.86
CA PHE A 186 -48.15 0.08 -25.06
C PHE A 186 -46.94 -0.71 -24.54
N ASP A 187 -45.86 -0.83 -25.30
CA ASP A 187 -44.64 -1.49 -24.86
C ASP A 187 -43.96 -0.74 -23.72
N THR A 188 -43.93 0.60 -23.77
CA THR A 188 -43.41 1.42 -22.66
C THR A 188 -44.26 1.29 -21.40
N ILE A 189 -45.59 1.18 -21.55
CA ILE A 189 -46.48 0.86 -20.42
C ILE A 189 -46.18 -0.52 -19.84
N LYS A 190 -45.94 -1.52 -20.70
CA LYS A 190 -45.61 -2.87 -20.27
C LYS A 190 -44.27 -2.92 -19.53
N GLU A 191 -43.20 -2.30 -20.06
CA GLU A 191 -41.89 -2.21 -19.38
C GLU A 191 -41.99 -1.50 -18.03
N LEU A 192 -42.77 -0.40 -17.95
CA LEU A 192 -43.02 0.32 -16.69
C LEU A 192 -43.73 -0.56 -15.65
N GLY A 193 -44.59 -1.47 -16.10
CA GLY A 193 -45.32 -2.44 -15.26
C GLY A 193 -44.52 -3.66 -14.85
N GLU A 194 -43.49 -4.07 -15.61
CA GLU A 194 -42.65 -5.24 -15.30
C GLU A 194 -41.57 -4.95 -14.24
N GLY A 195 -41.26 -3.68 -13.97
CA GLY A 195 -40.36 -3.27 -12.89
C GLY A 195 -40.96 -3.51 -11.50
N SER A 196 -40.57 -4.60 -10.82
CA SER A 196 -41.16 -5.12 -9.57
C SER A 196 -41.19 -4.19 -8.34
N LYS A 197 -40.78 -2.92 -8.45
CA LYS A 197 -40.72 -1.90 -7.37
C LYS A 197 -41.15 -0.49 -7.80
N ASN A 198 -41.87 -0.34 -8.91
CA ASN A 198 -42.33 0.99 -9.35
C ASN A 198 -43.67 1.39 -8.72
N THR A 199 -43.67 2.46 -7.91
CA THR A 199 -44.88 3.21 -7.53
C THR A 199 -45.11 4.32 -8.55
N THR A 200 -45.43 3.96 -9.79
CA THR A 200 -45.61 4.93 -10.88
C THR A 200 -47.06 5.42 -10.92
N VAL A 201 -47.28 6.71 -10.68
CA VAL A 201 -48.59 7.38 -10.82
C VAL A 201 -48.77 7.79 -12.28
N PHE A 202 -49.81 7.25 -12.93
CA PHE A 202 -50.12 7.55 -14.32
C PHE A 202 -50.84 8.89 -14.44
N ILE A 203 -50.20 9.89 -15.06
CA ILE A 203 -50.82 11.18 -15.35
C ILE A 203 -51.12 11.23 -16.86
N PRO A 204 -52.37 10.99 -17.30
CA PRO A 204 -52.72 11.11 -18.71
C PRO A 204 -52.54 12.56 -19.17
N HIS A 205 -51.80 12.76 -20.26
CA HIS A 205 -51.58 14.08 -20.88
C HIS A 205 -52.34 14.14 -22.21
N GLY A 206 -53.65 14.34 -22.14
CA GLY A 206 -54.46 14.78 -23.28
C GLY A 206 -54.93 16.22 -23.08
N PRO A 207 -55.30 16.97 -24.14
CA PRO A 207 -55.72 18.37 -24.04
C PRO A 207 -56.86 18.67 -23.05
N GLY A 208 -57.64 17.66 -22.64
CA GLY A 208 -58.67 17.77 -21.60
C GLY A 208 -58.25 17.38 -20.16
N HIS A 209 -57.15 16.65 -19.98
CA HIS A 209 -56.86 15.95 -18.71
C HIS A 209 -56.27 16.85 -17.62
N VAL A 210 -55.64 17.98 -17.99
CA VAL A 210 -55.14 18.95 -17.00
C VAL A 210 -56.29 19.59 -16.21
N ARG A 211 -57.45 19.78 -16.85
CA ARG A 211 -58.65 20.32 -16.21
C ARG A 211 -59.24 19.33 -15.22
N ASP A 212 -59.34 18.06 -15.62
CA ASP A 212 -59.88 16.99 -14.78
C ASP A 212 -59.03 16.74 -13.52
N ILE A 213 -57.69 16.84 -13.64
CA ILE A 213 -56.78 16.76 -12.48
C ILE A 213 -56.98 17.95 -11.54
N SER A 214 -57.14 19.16 -12.09
CA SER A 214 -57.38 20.34 -11.26
C SER A 214 -58.73 20.30 -10.54
N GLU A 215 -59.76 19.72 -11.17
CA GLU A 215 -61.08 19.47 -10.54
C GLU A 215 -60.97 18.40 -9.46
N GLN A 216 -60.30 17.27 -9.71
CA GLN A 216 -60.11 16.21 -8.71
C GLN A 216 -59.30 16.66 -7.48
N ILE A 217 -58.26 17.48 -7.66
CA ILE A 217 -57.50 18.06 -6.54
C ILE A 217 -58.37 19.02 -5.73
N ARG A 218 -59.17 19.85 -6.41
CA ARG A 218 -60.07 20.81 -5.76
C ARG A 218 -61.19 20.11 -4.98
N ASP A 219 -61.79 19.07 -5.55
CA ASP A 219 -62.85 18.29 -4.91
C ASP A 219 -62.29 17.47 -3.73
N GLY A 220 -61.09 16.89 -3.88
CA GLY A 220 -60.39 16.22 -2.78
C GLY A 220 -60.07 17.16 -1.60
N MET A 221 -59.66 18.40 -1.89
CA MET A 221 -59.45 19.42 -0.85
C MET A 221 -60.76 19.89 -0.19
N MET A 222 -61.84 20.04 -0.98
CA MET A 222 -63.18 20.41 -0.48
C MET A 222 -63.78 19.30 0.41
N GLN A 223 -63.57 18.04 0.06
CA GLN A 223 -64.06 16.90 0.82
C GLN A 223 -63.23 16.63 2.09
N ALA A 224 -61.92 16.91 2.05
CA ALA A 224 -61.05 16.92 3.23
C ALA A 224 -61.39 18.05 4.22
N SER A 225 -61.85 19.19 3.74
CA SER A 225 -62.26 20.32 4.59
C SER A 225 -63.67 20.17 5.17
N SER A 226 -64.55 19.37 4.53
CA SER A 226 -65.89 19.05 5.04
C SER A 226 -65.96 17.79 5.92
N SER A 227 -64.88 17.01 6.01
CA SER A 227 -64.74 15.87 6.94
C SER A 227 -64.06 16.22 8.26
N ASN A 228 -63.68 17.49 8.46
CA ASN A 228 -63.02 17.99 9.68
C ASN A 228 -63.94 18.88 10.54
N VAL A 229 -65.26 18.66 10.47
CA VAL A 229 -66.31 19.23 11.35
C VAL A 229 -67.05 18.11 12.04
#